data_AF-A0A075FU72-F1
#
_entry.id   AF-A0A075FU72-F1
#
_cell.length_a   1.000
_cell.length_b   1.000
_cell.length_c   1.000
_cell.angle_alpha   90.00
_cell.angle_beta   90.00
_cell.angle_gamma   90.00
#
_symmetry.space_group_name_H-M   'P 1'
#
loop_
_entity.id
_entity.type
_entity.pdbx_description
1 polymer ?
#
loop_
_entity_poly.entity_id
_entity_poly.type
_entity_poly.pdbx_seq_one_letter_code
_entity_poly.pdbx_strand_id
1 'polypeptide(L)'
;MITIKLMGGAKKSFSTDSVILKESSMTLNELIDHLIQIKPKDTLEFDTKNLLIAVNGIDSSALQGYNTKLCDNDVVSIIPIIHGGAHSRIQFSIMHSDVEIFHMLNDKRFDIEFLKELRNNYPRVILQALHSQFILGVNHAKKILAISLYAKKIKLYYQKN
;
A
#
# COMPACT_ATOMS: atom_id res chain seq x y z
N MET A 1 1.52 -31.87 -8.07
CA MET A 1 0.65 -30.69 -7.94
C MET A 1 1.19 -29.77 -6.87
N ILE A 2 1.46 -28.52 -7.21
CA ILE A 2 1.92 -27.47 -6.28
C ILE A 2 0.77 -26.49 -6.05
N THR A 3 0.55 -26.10 -4.79
CA THR A 3 -0.47 -25.10 -4.43
C THR A 3 0.17 -23.78 -4.10
N ILE A 4 -0.15 -22.72 -4.84
CA ILE A 4 0.30 -21.36 -4.55
C ILE A 4 -0.81 -20.61 -3.83
N LYS A 5 -0.51 -20.06 -2.65
CA LYS A 5 -1.36 -19.15 -1.88
C LYS A 5 -0.89 -17.72 -2.11
N LEU A 6 -1.77 -16.87 -2.60
CA LEU A 6 -1.49 -15.47 -2.91
C LEU A 6 -2.06 -14.56 -1.81
N MET A 7 -1.21 -13.72 -1.23
CA MET A 7 -1.58 -12.81 -0.14
C MET A 7 -1.45 -11.35 -0.55
N GLY A 8 -2.16 -10.46 0.16
CA GLY A 8 -2.00 -9.01 0.03
C GLY A 8 -2.11 -8.49 -1.42
N GLY A 9 -1.08 -7.77 -1.88
CA GLY A 9 -0.99 -7.24 -3.24
C GLY A 9 -1.04 -8.32 -4.33
N ALA A 10 -0.47 -9.50 -4.10
CA ALA A 10 -0.47 -10.59 -5.07
C ALA A 10 -1.89 -11.11 -5.31
N LYS A 11 -2.72 -11.22 -4.25
CA LYS A 11 -4.15 -11.57 -4.41
C LYS A 11 -4.88 -10.59 -5.35
N LYS A 12 -4.51 -9.30 -5.32
CA LYS A 12 -5.08 -8.27 -6.21
C LYS A 12 -4.55 -8.38 -7.64
N SER A 13 -3.27 -8.71 -7.81
CA SER A 13 -2.64 -8.89 -9.13
C SER A 13 -3.14 -10.13 -9.88
N PHE A 14 -3.70 -11.12 -9.19
CA PHE A 14 -4.22 -12.35 -9.83
C PHE A 14 -5.74 -12.50 -9.73
N SER A 15 -6.44 -11.62 -9.00
CA SER A 15 -7.88 -11.70 -8.74
C SER A 15 -8.34 -13.04 -8.13
N THR A 16 -7.43 -13.78 -7.52
CA THR A 16 -7.67 -15.06 -6.84
C THR A 16 -6.75 -15.15 -5.62
N ASP A 17 -7.16 -15.92 -4.61
CA ASP A 17 -6.33 -16.21 -3.43
C ASP A 17 -5.36 -17.38 -3.65
N SER A 18 -5.53 -18.14 -4.73
CA SER A 18 -4.73 -19.32 -4.98
C SER A 18 -4.61 -19.67 -6.46
N VAL A 19 -3.51 -20.32 -6.80
CA VAL A 19 -3.21 -20.90 -8.12
C VAL A 19 -2.74 -22.33 -7.91
N ILE A 20 -3.21 -23.26 -8.74
CA ILE A 20 -2.81 -24.67 -8.69
C ILE A 20 -1.98 -24.97 -9.93
N LEU A 21 -0.75 -25.46 -9.73
CA LEU A 21 0.09 -25.94 -10.82
C LEU A 21 0.08 -27.47 -10.85
N LYS A 22 -0.17 -28.02 -12.04
CA LYS A 22 -0.14 -29.47 -12.27
C LYS A 22 1.28 -29.99 -12.45
N GLU A 23 2.24 -29.13 -12.80
CA GLU A 23 3.65 -29.48 -12.88
C GLU A 23 4.23 -29.81 -11.50
N SER A 24 5.14 -30.80 -11.47
CA SER A 24 5.58 -31.48 -10.25
C SER A 24 7.02 -31.18 -9.84
N SER A 25 7.78 -30.48 -10.68
CA SER A 25 9.16 -30.11 -10.38
C SER A 25 9.56 -28.82 -11.08
N MET A 26 9.80 -27.78 -10.29
CA MET A 26 10.37 -26.51 -10.75
C MET A 26 11.06 -25.81 -9.58
N THR A 27 11.86 -24.81 -9.85
CA THR A 27 12.44 -23.92 -8.85
C THR A 27 11.47 -22.79 -8.52
N LEU A 28 11.68 -22.12 -7.38
CA LEU A 28 10.93 -20.90 -7.06
C LEU A 28 11.12 -19.80 -8.13
N ASN A 29 12.28 -19.72 -8.77
CA ASN A 29 12.52 -18.76 -9.84
C ASN A 29 11.62 -19.05 -11.07
N GLU A 30 11.59 -20.30 -11.51
CA GLU A 30 10.71 -20.73 -12.62
C GLU A 30 9.22 -20.56 -12.26
N LEU A 31 8.85 -20.79 -10.99
CA LEU A 31 7.49 -20.53 -10.52
C LEU A 31 7.12 -19.06 -10.70
N ILE A 32 8.00 -18.13 -10.34
CA ILE A 32 7.74 -16.69 -10.45
C ILE A 32 7.61 -16.27 -11.91
N ASP A 33 8.48 -16.78 -12.78
CA ASP A 33 8.38 -16.55 -14.22
C ASP A 33 7.04 -17.04 -14.76
N HIS A 34 6.60 -18.23 -14.36
CA HIS A 34 5.29 -18.76 -14.73
C HIS A 34 4.14 -17.88 -14.20
N LEU A 35 4.22 -17.42 -12.95
CA LEU A 35 3.22 -16.50 -12.37
C LEU A 35 3.13 -15.18 -13.15
N ILE A 36 4.26 -14.62 -13.60
CA ILE A 36 4.27 -13.42 -14.45
C ILE A 36 3.51 -13.67 -15.75
N GLN A 37 3.74 -14.83 -16.39
CA GLN A 37 3.10 -15.16 -17.68
C GLN A 37 1.59 -15.34 -17.59
N ILE A 38 1.10 -15.94 -16.49
CA ILE A 38 -0.34 -16.20 -16.31
C ILE A 38 -1.10 -15.02 -15.68
N LYS A 39 -0.40 -13.97 -15.25
CA LYS A 39 -1.03 -12.80 -14.62
C LYS A 39 -2.07 -12.17 -15.57
N PRO A 40 -3.32 -11.92 -15.12
CA PRO A 40 -4.30 -11.21 -15.93
C PRO A 40 -3.82 -9.81 -16.33
N LYS A 41 -4.02 -9.42 -17.59
CA LYS A 41 -3.50 -8.15 -18.14
C LYS A 41 -4.10 -6.91 -17.46
N ASP A 42 -5.39 -6.93 -17.15
CA ASP A 42 -6.14 -5.76 -16.64
C ASP A 42 -6.18 -5.68 -15.10
N THR A 43 -5.15 -6.21 -14.44
CA THR A 43 -5.02 -6.22 -12.97
C THR A 43 -3.75 -5.50 -12.53
N LEU A 44 -3.63 -5.25 -11.23
CA LEU A 44 -2.46 -4.62 -10.62
C LEU A 44 -1.16 -5.30 -11.09
N GLU A 45 -0.08 -4.54 -11.18
CA GLU A 45 1.26 -5.09 -11.40
C GLU A 45 1.60 -6.09 -10.30
N PHE A 46 2.31 -7.16 -10.66
CA PHE A 46 2.83 -8.13 -9.71
C PHE A 46 4.30 -7.79 -9.42
N ASP A 47 4.56 -7.13 -8.29
CA ASP A 47 5.91 -6.77 -7.88
C ASP A 47 6.66 -8.01 -7.37
N THR A 48 7.59 -8.50 -8.20
CA THR A 48 8.42 -9.67 -7.88
C THR A 48 9.68 -9.34 -7.09
N LYS A 49 10.02 -8.06 -6.93
CA LYS A 49 11.25 -7.64 -6.23
C LYS A 49 11.07 -7.66 -4.71
N ASN A 50 9.86 -7.44 -4.24
CA ASN A 50 9.53 -7.31 -2.83
C ASN A 50 8.60 -8.44 -2.39
N LEU A 51 9.10 -9.67 -2.43
CA LEU A 51 8.35 -10.86 -2.02
C LEU A 51 9.05 -11.56 -0.84
N LEU A 52 8.26 -11.87 0.18
CA LEU A 52 8.54 -12.94 1.13
C LEU A 52 7.87 -14.20 0.56
N ILE A 53 8.64 -15.28 0.42
CA ILE A 53 8.14 -16.54 -0.12
C ILE A 53 8.35 -17.62 0.92
N ALA A 54 7.29 -18.36 1.26
CA ALA A 54 7.39 -19.49 2.16
C ALA A 54 6.98 -20.79 1.47
N VAL A 55 7.80 -21.84 1.60
CA VAL A 55 7.49 -23.20 1.14
C VAL A 55 7.16 -24.05 2.36
N ASN A 56 5.94 -24.59 2.40
CA ASN A 56 5.41 -25.37 3.53
C ASN A 56 5.54 -24.64 4.88
N GLY A 57 5.40 -23.31 4.87
CA GLY A 57 5.51 -22.46 6.05
C GLY A 57 6.93 -22.04 6.44
N ILE A 58 7.95 -22.49 5.71
CA ILE A 58 9.35 -22.11 5.93
C ILE A 58 9.75 -21.04 4.92
N ASP A 59 10.31 -19.93 5.39
CA ASP A 59 10.86 -18.86 4.54
C ASP A 59 11.90 -19.43 3.56
N SER A 60 11.78 -19.10 2.27
CA SER A 60 12.68 -19.59 1.22
C SER A 60 14.14 -19.19 1.46
N SER A 61 14.40 -18.09 2.16
CA SER A 61 15.75 -17.67 2.56
C SER A 61 16.41 -18.63 3.54
N ALA A 62 15.64 -19.37 4.32
CA ALA A 62 16.13 -20.46 5.17
C ALA A 62 16.31 -21.79 4.40
N LEU A 63 15.92 -21.83 3.13
CA LEU A 63 16.11 -22.95 2.20
C LEU A 63 17.24 -22.61 1.20
N GLN A 64 16.96 -22.66 -0.10
CA GLN A 64 17.91 -22.29 -1.17
C GLN A 64 17.51 -20.98 -1.86
N GLY A 65 16.73 -20.13 -1.19
CA GLY A 65 16.17 -18.92 -1.77
C GLY A 65 15.36 -19.23 -3.03
N TYR A 66 15.54 -18.44 -4.08
CA TYR A 66 14.91 -18.63 -5.40
C TYR A 66 15.30 -19.94 -6.10
N ASN A 67 16.38 -20.60 -5.68
CA ASN A 67 16.80 -21.89 -6.23
C ASN A 67 16.13 -23.10 -5.53
N THR A 68 15.29 -22.85 -4.52
CA THR A 68 14.54 -23.93 -3.84
C THR A 68 13.73 -24.70 -4.86
N LYS A 69 14.01 -26.01 -4.96
CA LYS A 69 13.24 -26.94 -5.78
C LYS A 69 11.93 -27.28 -5.08
N LEU A 70 10.84 -27.13 -5.80
CA LEU A 70 9.50 -27.49 -5.40
C LEU A 70 9.20 -28.92 -5.82
N CYS A 71 8.45 -29.61 -4.98
CA CYS A 71 7.98 -30.96 -5.20
C CYS A 71 6.45 -31.03 -5.17
N ASP A 72 5.92 -32.19 -5.55
CA ASP A 72 4.51 -32.47 -5.42
C ASP A 72 4.02 -32.30 -3.99
N ASN A 73 2.83 -31.69 -3.88
CA ASN A 73 2.12 -31.35 -2.65
C ASN A 73 2.73 -30.20 -1.85
N ASP A 74 3.75 -29.52 -2.37
CA ASP A 74 4.23 -28.29 -1.76
C ASP A 74 3.15 -27.20 -1.77
N VAL A 75 3.11 -26.46 -0.67
CA VAL A 75 2.32 -25.25 -0.52
C VAL A 75 3.27 -24.06 -0.50
N VAL A 76 3.20 -23.21 -1.52
CA VAL A 76 3.99 -22.00 -1.64
C VAL A 76 3.14 -20.79 -1.30
N SER A 77 3.52 -20.01 -0.30
CA SER A 77 2.87 -18.74 0.03
C SER A 77 3.66 -17.59 -0.58
N ILE A 78 3.02 -16.80 -1.43
CA ILE A 78 3.57 -15.55 -2.01
C ILE A 78 3.03 -14.37 -1.20
N ILE A 79 3.92 -13.74 -0.46
CA ILE A 79 3.60 -12.68 0.49
C ILE A 79 4.33 -11.41 0.04
N PRO A 80 3.65 -10.47 -0.64
CA PRO A 80 4.27 -9.19 -0.96
C PRO A 80 4.71 -8.48 0.30
N ILE A 81 5.96 -8.05 0.34
CA ILE A 81 6.49 -7.16 1.36
C ILE A 81 5.90 -5.78 1.06
N ILE A 82 4.73 -5.53 1.64
CA ILE A 82 4.08 -4.23 1.61
C ILE A 82 4.77 -3.32 2.61
N HIS A 83 5.78 -2.60 2.14
CA HIS A 83 6.07 -1.29 2.71
C HIS A 83 4.86 -0.41 2.37
N GLY A 84 4.19 0.17 3.36
CA GLY A 84 3.00 0.98 3.13
C GLY A 84 3.26 2.11 2.12
N GLY A 85 2.89 1.89 0.86
CA GLY A 85 2.81 2.87 -0.22
C GLY A 85 4.08 3.68 -0.51
N ALA A 86 4.78 3.35 -1.59
CA ALA A 86 5.84 4.19 -2.19
C ALA A 86 5.34 5.52 -2.81
N HIS A 87 4.15 6.00 -2.43
CA HIS A 87 3.72 7.37 -2.69
C HIS A 87 3.91 8.17 -1.40
N SER A 88 4.98 8.96 -1.36
CA SER A 88 5.38 9.98 -0.36
C SER A 88 4.35 10.33 0.73
N ARG A 89 4.02 9.37 1.60
CA ARG A 89 3.27 9.60 2.82
C ARG A 89 4.24 10.18 3.81
N ILE A 90 4.06 11.45 4.12
CA ILE A 90 4.88 12.15 5.09
C ILE A 90 4.08 12.19 6.37
N GLN A 91 4.57 11.48 7.38
CA GLN A 91 4.01 11.50 8.72
C GLN A 91 4.86 12.36 9.63
N PHE A 92 4.22 13.17 10.46
CA PHE A 92 4.87 13.97 11.50
C PHE A 92 3.82 14.42 12.52
N SER A 93 4.29 14.86 13.68
CA SER A 93 3.41 15.41 14.72
C SER A 93 3.57 16.93 14.82
N ILE A 94 2.48 17.62 15.12
CA ILE A 94 2.47 19.06 15.37
C ILE A 94 1.40 19.40 16.41
N MET A 95 1.75 20.18 17.44
CA MET A 95 0.81 20.60 18.50
C MET A 95 -0.05 19.44 19.06
N HIS A 96 0.58 18.29 19.32
CA HIS A 96 -0.06 17.03 19.79
C HIS A 96 -1.05 16.38 18.81
N SER A 97 -1.00 16.74 17.53
CA SER A 97 -1.78 16.11 16.47
C SER A 97 -0.84 15.33 15.55
N ASP A 98 -1.20 14.09 15.25
CA ASP A 98 -0.53 13.31 14.22
C ASP A 98 -1.07 13.70 12.85
N VAL A 99 -0.16 13.95 11.92
CA VAL A 99 -0.47 14.47 10.60
C VAL A 99 0.13 13.54 9.55
N GLU A 100 -0.68 13.22 8.55
CA GLU A 100 -0.27 12.52 7.35
C GLU A 100 -0.54 13.38 6.13
N ILE A 101 0.50 13.60 5.32
CA ILE A 101 0.40 14.27 4.01
C ILE A 101 0.69 13.23 2.94
N PHE A 102 -0.16 13.16 1.92
CA PHE A 102 0.07 12.31 0.76
C PHE A 102 -0.37 13.02 -0.51
N HIS A 103 0.30 12.69 -1.61
CA HIS A 103 -0.11 13.16 -2.93
C HIS A 103 -1.33 12.39 -3.40
N MET A 104 -2.33 13.11 -3.88
CA MET A 104 -3.47 12.53 -4.59
C MET A 104 -3.32 12.81 -6.08
N LEU A 105 -3.39 11.76 -6.90
CA LEU A 105 -3.49 11.91 -8.35
C LEU A 105 -4.87 12.45 -8.67
N ASN A 106 -4.93 13.61 -9.32
CA ASN A 106 -6.17 14.29 -9.61
C ASN A 106 -6.94 13.54 -10.72
N ASP A 107 -8.05 12.90 -10.33
CA ASP A 107 -9.10 12.45 -11.24
C ASP A 107 -10.28 13.42 -11.08
N LYS A 108 -11.05 13.67 -12.15
CA LYS A 108 -12.21 14.58 -12.18
C LYS A 108 -13.27 14.27 -11.10
N ARG A 109 -13.13 13.14 -10.41
CA ARG A 109 -13.95 12.68 -9.27
C ARG A 109 -13.63 13.36 -7.93
N PHE A 110 -12.48 14.04 -7.79
CA PHE A 110 -12.07 14.67 -6.53
C PHE A 110 -12.39 16.17 -6.53
N ASP A 111 -13.68 16.49 -6.54
CA ASP A 111 -14.15 17.87 -6.45
C ASP A 111 -14.36 18.32 -4.98
N ILE A 112 -14.84 19.55 -4.82
CA ILE A 112 -15.10 20.14 -3.49
C ILE A 112 -16.20 19.37 -2.75
N GLU A 113 -17.16 18.77 -3.47
CA GLU A 113 -18.25 18.00 -2.87
C GLU A 113 -17.74 16.70 -2.28
N PHE A 114 -16.84 15.99 -2.97
CA PHE A 114 -16.18 14.80 -2.43
C PHE A 114 -15.45 15.10 -1.10
N LEU A 115 -14.73 16.23 -1.04
CA LEU A 115 -14.03 16.62 0.20
C LEU A 115 -15.02 16.97 1.33
N LYS A 116 -16.17 17.57 1.01
CA LYS A 116 -17.23 17.83 2.00
C LYS A 116 -17.84 16.53 2.51
N GLU A 117 -18.13 15.58 1.62
CA GLU A 117 -18.66 14.27 1.98
C GLU A 117 -17.71 13.53 2.93
N LEU A 118 -16.41 13.51 2.63
CA LEU A 118 -15.41 12.92 3.52
C LEU A 118 -15.40 13.57 4.90
N ARG A 119 -15.49 14.89 4.99
CA ARG A 119 -15.54 15.60 6.29
C ARG A 119 -16.78 15.23 7.09
N ASN A 120 -17.91 15.06 6.42
CA ASN A 120 -19.17 14.65 7.07
C ASN A 120 -19.11 13.20 7.57
N ASN A 121 -18.52 12.30 6.78
CA ASN A 121 -18.39 10.88 7.13
C ASN A 121 -17.34 10.64 8.24
N TYR A 122 -16.32 11.52 8.33
CA TYR A 122 -15.21 11.38 9.28
C TYR A 122 -15.01 12.65 10.14
N PRO A 123 -15.99 13.02 10.99
CA PRO A 123 -15.97 14.29 11.73
C PRO A 123 -14.87 14.39 12.78
N ARG A 124 -14.27 13.26 13.17
CA ARG A 124 -13.15 13.18 14.11
C ARG A 124 -11.79 13.45 13.46
N VAL A 125 -11.72 13.52 12.13
CA VAL A 125 -10.49 13.75 11.37
C VAL A 125 -10.53 15.14 10.73
N ILE A 126 -9.42 15.87 10.77
CA ILE A 126 -9.29 17.15 10.07
C ILE A 126 -8.78 16.86 8.65
N LEU A 127 -9.66 17.03 7.65
CA LEU A 127 -9.31 16.83 6.25
C LEU A 127 -9.12 18.17 5.52
N GLN A 128 -7.96 18.33 4.89
CA GLN A 128 -7.61 19.50 4.06
C GLN A 128 -7.04 19.04 2.72
N ALA A 129 -7.39 19.76 1.66
CA ALA A 129 -6.80 19.59 0.34
C ALA A 129 -6.08 20.89 -0.05
N LEU A 130 -4.91 20.75 -0.64
CA LEU A 130 -4.07 21.86 -1.09
C LEU A 130 -3.63 21.56 -2.52
N HIS A 131 -3.72 22.55 -3.40
CA HIS A 131 -3.17 22.41 -4.74
C HIS A 131 -1.65 22.36 -4.66
N SER A 132 -1.03 21.37 -5.30
CA SER A 132 0.42 21.13 -5.21
C SER A 132 1.25 22.33 -5.64
N GLN A 133 0.78 23.12 -6.63
CA GLN A 133 1.43 24.36 -7.07
C GLN A 133 1.68 25.40 -5.96
N PHE A 134 0.92 25.36 -4.86
CA PHE A 134 1.09 26.28 -3.73
C PHE A 134 2.04 25.74 -2.65
N ILE A 135 2.56 24.52 -2.83
CA ILE A 135 3.46 23.85 -1.89
C ILE A 135 4.85 23.73 -2.53
N LEU A 136 5.83 24.36 -1.88
CA LEU A 136 7.23 24.37 -2.34
C LEU A 136 7.97 23.08 -1.91
N GLY A 137 7.37 22.33 -0.98
CA GLY A 137 7.93 21.10 -0.42
C GLY A 137 7.38 20.84 0.98
N VAL A 138 7.84 19.75 1.58
CA VAL A 138 7.36 19.22 2.87
C VAL A 138 7.44 20.25 3.98
N ASN A 139 8.57 20.95 4.10
CA ASN A 139 8.78 21.95 5.15
C ASN A 139 7.84 23.16 4.99
N HIS A 140 7.51 23.53 3.74
CA HIS A 140 6.53 24.59 3.48
C HIS A 140 5.13 24.15 3.92
N ALA A 141 4.71 22.92 3.56
CA ALA A 141 3.43 22.36 3.99
C ALA A 141 3.30 22.27 5.52
N LYS A 142 4.37 21.83 6.21
CA LYS A 142 4.41 21.79 7.69
C LYS A 142 4.13 23.16 8.31
N LYS A 143 4.74 24.24 7.79
CA LYS A 143 4.52 25.61 8.29
C LYS A 143 3.09 26.10 8.04
N ILE A 144 2.52 25.84 6.86
CA ILE A 144 1.13 26.19 6.54
C ILE A 144 0.16 25.50 7.52
N LEU A 145 0.37 24.21 7.77
CA LEU A 145 -0.45 23.43 8.70
C LEU A 145 -0.30 23.92 10.14
N ALA A 146 0.91 24.29 10.57
CA ALA A 146 1.18 24.87 11.88
C ALA A 146 0.32 26.11 12.16
N ILE A 147 0.34 27.05 11.21
CA ILE A 147 -0.45 28.29 11.30
C ILE A 147 -1.94 27.98 11.36
N SER A 148 -2.41 27.05 10.51
CA SER A 148 -3.82 26.66 10.45
C SER A 148 -4.31 26.03 11.75
N LEU A 149 -3.51 25.13 12.35
CA LEU A 149 -3.84 24.50 13.63
C LEU A 149 -3.79 25.50 14.79
N TYR A 150 -2.81 26.40 14.80
CA TYR A 150 -2.70 27.45 15.79
C TYR A 150 -3.91 28.40 15.75
N ALA A 151 -4.29 28.86 14.55
CA ALA A 151 -5.49 29.70 14.36
C ALA A 151 -6.77 28.99 14.81
N LYS A 152 -6.92 27.69 14.53
CA LYS A 152 -8.06 26.89 15.01
C LYS A 152 -8.11 26.85 16.54
N LYS A 153 -6.96 26.61 17.19
CA LYS A 153 -6.86 26.61 18.66
C LYS A 153 -7.26 27.96 19.26
N ILE A 154 -6.78 29.06 18.68
CA ILE A 154 -7.15 30.42 19.12
C ILE A 154 -8.64 30.69 18.93
N LYS A 155 -9.22 30.36 17.77
CA LYS A 155 -10.66 30.56 17.52
C LYS A 155 -11.52 29.79 18.52
N LEU A 156 -11.14 28.55 18.85
CA LEU A 156 -11.80 27.77 19.90
C LEU A 156 -11.70 28.43 21.28
N TYR A 157 -10.62 29.15 21.56
CA TYR A 157 -10.45 29.89 22.81
C TYR A 157 -11.39 31.11 22.87
N TYR A 158 -11.55 31.85 21.77
CA TYR A 158 -12.45 33.00 21.70
C TYR A 158 -13.94 32.64 21.64
N GLN A 159 -14.30 31.41 21.26
CA GLN A 159 -15.70 30.95 21.26
C GLN A 159 -16.17 30.38 22.60
N LYS A 160 -15.25 30.21 23.57
CA LYS A 160 -15.53 29.65 24.90
C LYS A 160 -15.59 30.70 26.03
N ASN A 161 -15.26 31.96 25.73
CA ASN A 161 -15.42 33.11 26.62
C ASN A 161 -16.61 33.95 26.17
#